data_AF-X0XPF6-F1
#
_entry.id   AF-X0XPF6-F1
#
_cell.length_a   1.000
_cell.length_b   1.000
_cell.length_c   1.000
_cell.angle_alpha   90.00
_cell.angle_beta   90.00
_cell.angle_gamma   90.00
#
_symmetry.space_group_name_H-M   'P 1'
#
loop_
_entity.id
_entity.type
_entity.pdbx_description
1 polymer ?
#
loop_
_entity_poly.entity_id
_entity_poly.type
_entity_poly.pdbx_seq_one_letter_code
_entity_poly.pdbx_strand_id
1 'polypeptide(L)' 'MASRLPVKDWRGYIGEPSIADAVLDRVVHNAYKLSLKGASRRKEKAKTVD' A
#
# COMPACT_ATOMS: atom_id res chain seq x y z
N MET A 1 -2.26 -0.31 7.98
CA MET A 1 -2.73 -0.31 6.56
C MET A 1 -1.65 -0.93 5.67
N ALA A 2 -2.03 -1.63 4.60
CA ALA A 2 -1.09 -2.11 3.58
C ALA A 2 -1.52 -1.56 2.21
N SER A 3 -0.56 -1.13 1.39
CA SER A 3 -0.82 -0.61 0.04
C SER A 3 0.23 -1.14 -0.94
N ARG A 4 -0.18 -1.30 -2.21
CA ARG A 4 0.72 -1.60 -3.33
C ARG A 4 1.18 -0.34 -4.08
N LEU A 5 0.67 0.83 -3.68
CA LEU A 5 0.97 2.11 -4.30
C LEU A 5 1.78 2.99 -3.33
N PRO A 6 2.82 3.68 -3.81
CA PRO A 6 3.50 4.72 -3.04
C PRO A 6 2.52 5.79 -2.57
N VAL A 7 2.70 6.31 -1.35
CA VAL A 7 1.83 7.34 -0.74
C VAL A 7 1.66 8.57 -1.64
N LYS A 8 2.72 9.00 -2.31
CA LYS A 8 2.71 10.16 -3.22
C LYS A 8 1.70 10.04 -4.36
N ASP A 9 1.35 8.81 -4.75
CA ASP A 9 0.45 8.55 -5.88
C ASP A 9 -1.02 8.43 -5.41
N TRP A 10 -1.30 8.50 -4.10
CA TRP A 10 -2.64 8.29 -3.55
C TRP A 10 -3.61 9.41 -3.89
N ARG A 11 -3.17 10.68 -3.88
CA ARG A 11 -4.06 11.81 -4.27
C ARG A 11 -4.62 11.61 -5.68
N GLY A 12 -3.77 11.22 -6.63
CA GLY A 12 -4.18 10.94 -8.01
C GLY A 12 -5.02 9.67 -8.13
N TYR A 13 -4.69 8.62 -7.37
CA TYR A 13 -5.44 7.35 -7.40
C TYR A 13 -6.85 7.46 -6.79
N ILE A 14 -7.01 8.24 -5.73
CA ILE A 14 -8.30 8.45 -5.05
C ILE A 14 -9.21 9.34 -5.90
N GLY A 15 -8.65 10.30 -6.64
CA GLY A 15 -9.39 11.11 -7.62
C GLY A 15 -10.26 12.22 -7.02
N GLU A 16 -10.51 12.21 -5.70
CA GLU A 16 -11.19 13.28 -4.98
C GLU A 16 -10.22 13.91 -3.95
N PRO A 17 -9.86 15.19 -4.10
CA PRO A 17 -8.85 15.84 -3.24
C PRO A 17 -9.20 15.83 -1.75
N SER A 18 -10.46 16.06 -1.39
CA SER A 18 -10.88 16.22 0.01
C SER A 18 -10.76 14.91 0.79
N ILE A 19 -11.18 13.80 0.18
CA ILE A 19 -11.08 12.44 0.69
C ILE A 19 -9.62 12.01 0.73
N ALA A 20 -8.84 12.31 -0.32
CA ALA A 20 -7.43 11.97 -0.33
C ALA A 20 -6.69 12.63 0.85
N ASP A 21 -7.01 13.88 1.14
CA ASP A 21 -6.41 14.61 2.26
C ASP A 21 -6.85 14.06 3.61
N ALA A 22 -8.14 13.79 3.78
CA ALA A 22 -8.64 13.16 4.99
C ALA A 22 -8.01 11.78 5.25
N VAL A 23 -7.72 11.00 4.20
CA VAL A 23 -7.04 9.69 4.30
C VAL A 23 -5.57 9.86 4.65
N LEU A 24 -4.85 10.80 4.02
CA LEU A 24 -3.45 11.07 4.31
C LEU A 24 -3.27 11.52 5.77
N ASP A 25 -4.15 12.39 6.26
CA ASP A 25 -4.10 12.89 7.63
C ASP A 25 -4.36 11.79 8.66
N ARG A 26 -5.35 10.93 8.42
CA ARG A 26 -5.72 9.89 9.40
C ARG A 26 -4.79 8.68 9.38
N VAL A 27 -4.37 8.26 8.18
CA VAL A 27 -3.71 6.96 8.00
C VAL A 27 -2.20 7.09 7.82
N VAL A 28 -1.73 8.17 7.21
CA VAL A 28 -0.30 8.30 6.87
C VAL A 28 0.44 9.17 7.88
N HIS A 29 -0.20 10.20 8.42
CA HIS A 29 0.45 11.20 9.28
C HIS A 29 1.28 10.59 10.42
N ASN A 30 0.75 9.58 11.11
CA ASN A 30 1.42 8.91 12.23
C ASN A 30 1.92 7.49 11.90
N ALA A 31 2.03 7.12 10.62
CA ALA A 31 2.37 5.75 10.23
C ALA A 31 3.88 5.53 10.10
N TYR A 32 4.36 4.42 10.66
CA TYR A 32 5.64 3.84 10.29
C TYR A 32 5.55 3.23 8.89
N LYS A 33 6.40 3.72 7.97
CA LYS A 33 6.42 3.30 6.57
C LYS A 33 7.40 2.16 6.36
N LEU A 34 6.88 0.95 6.16
CA LEU A 34 7.66 -0.23 5.85
C LEU A 34 7.55 -0.58 4.36
N SER A 35 8.66 -0.49 3.64
CA SER A 35 8.72 -0.85 2.22
C SER A 35 9.08 -2.32 2.06
N LEU A 36 8.09 -3.16 1.79
CA LEU A 36 8.28 -4.59 1.58
C LEU A 36 8.84 -4.86 0.17
N LYS A 37 9.80 -5.77 0.08
CA LYS A 37 10.44 -6.21 -1.17
C LYS A 37 10.44 -7.74 -1.25
N GLY A 38 10.67 -8.28 -2.44
CA GLY A 38 10.75 -9.71 -2.70
C GLY A 38 9.57 -10.27 -3.50
N ALA A 39 9.69 -11.54 -3.92
CA ALA A 39 8.66 -12.22 -4.68
C ALA A 39 7.42 -12.56 -3.83
N SER A 40 6.30 -12.84 -4.51
CA SER A 40 5.08 -13.24 -3.79
C SER A 40 5.28 -14.60 -3.12
N ARG A 41 5.15 -14.64 -1.79
CA ARG A 41 5.14 -15.89 -1.00
C ARG A 41 4.05 -16.89 -1.43
N ARG A 42 3.00 -16.42 -2.12
CA ARG A 42 1.98 -17.33 -2.70
C ARG A 42 2.55 -18.19 -3.83
N LYS A 43 3.47 -17.64 -4.64
CA LYS A 43 4.15 -18.38 -5.71
C LYS A 43 5.12 -19.43 -5.15
N GLU A 44 5.71 -19.18 -3.98
CA GLU A 44 6.57 -20.15 -3.29
C GLU A 44 5.75 -21.37 -2.83
N LYS A 45 4.60 -21.13 -2.17
CA LYS A 45 3.72 -22.23 -1.72
C LYS A 45 3.13 -23.05 -2.86
N ALA A 46 2.80 -22.40 -3.98
CA ALA A 46 2.28 -23.11 -5.16
C ALA A 46 3.30 -24.07 -5.79
N LYS A 47 4.62 -23.81 -5.64
CA LYS A 47 5.68 -24.70 -6.11
C LYS A 47 5.95 -25.89 -5.18
N THR A 48 5.40 -25.89 -3.97
CA THR A 48 5.57 -26.97 -2.99
C THR A 48 4.42 -27.98 -3.06
N VAL A 49 3.41 -27.73 -3.90
CA VAL A 49 2.32 -28.67 -4.20
C VAL A 49 2.59 -29.25 -5.58
N ASP A 50 3.64 -30.06 -5.67
CA ASP A 50 3.96 -31.03 -6.73
C ASP A 50 4.69 -32.21 -6.07
#